data_AF-W7F4F3-F1
#
_entry.id   AF-W7F4F3-F1
#
_cell.length_a   1.000
_cell.length_b   1.000
_cell.length_c   1.000
_cell.angle_alpha   90.00
_cell.angle_beta   90.00
_cell.angle_gamma   90.00
#
_symmetry.space_group_name_H-M   'P 1'
#
loop_
_entity.id
_entity.type
_entity.pdbx_description
1 polymer ?
#
loop_
_entity_poly.entity_id
_entity_poly.type
_entity_poly.pdbx_seq_one_letter_code
_entity_poly.pdbx_strand_id
1 'polypeptide(L)'
;MKLHYSKILLFSIPLNILVTSSHAHNKNKPSITSHHTPRYTSRVLSELASIGATALYTLCQWQTKAIAAATEYALAEGAAVGKNIGDTLGKKGVISGLQYFDVDVFFPKIFNSIGNAIPYYDAKTIGAAIAEEHAQNCALVSTNVGAKCYPFEVNLGIREALTFEQTGPPASGHIRELIKGIVGDVKKAADARTAELLF
;
A
#
# COMPACT_ATOMS: atom_id res chain seq x y z
N MET A 1 -12.38 2.82 -17.01
CA MET A 1 -11.11 3.41 -17.47
C MET A 1 -11.28 3.90 -18.91
N LYS A 2 -11.31 5.22 -19.20
CA LYS A 2 -11.01 5.78 -20.55
C LYS A 2 -11.15 7.30 -20.76
N LEU A 3 -11.01 8.17 -19.75
CA LEU A 3 -11.09 9.62 -19.99
C LEU A 3 -9.82 10.42 -19.62
N HIS A 4 -8.94 9.88 -18.78
CA HIS A 4 -7.74 10.61 -18.33
C HIS A 4 -6.55 10.49 -19.30
N TYR A 5 -6.47 9.41 -20.07
CA TYR A 5 -5.41 9.23 -21.07
C TYR A 5 -5.51 10.27 -22.21
N SER A 6 -6.73 10.63 -22.62
CA SER A 6 -6.94 11.63 -23.67
C SER A 6 -6.47 13.02 -23.27
N LYS A 7 -6.59 13.39 -21.99
CA LYS A 7 -6.12 14.69 -21.47
C LYS A 7 -4.59 14.78 -21.40
N ILE A 8 -3.91 13.70 -21.01
CA ILE A 8 -2.44 13.64 -20.95
C ILE A 8 -1.85 13.69 -22.36
N LEU A 9 -2.45 12.95 -23.31
CA LEU A 9 -2.00 12.90 -24.70
C LEU A 9 -2.22 14.24 -25.43
N LEU A 10 -3.28 14.98 -25.10
CA LEU A 10 -3.54 16.32 -25.63
C LEU A 10 -2.49 17.36 -25.19
N PHE A 11 -1.78 17.14 -24.09
CA PHE A 11 -0.73 18.04 -23.61
C PHE A 11 0.64 17.77 -24.27
N SER A 12 0.87 16.54 -24.75
CA SER A 12 2.14 16.14 -25.41
C SER A 12 2.28 16.70 -26.83
N ILE A 13 1.15 16.87 -27.52
CA ILE A 13 1.09 17.36 -28.91
C ILE A 13 1.65 18.79 -29.04
N PRO A 14 1.20 19.80 -28.25
CA PRO A 14 1.77 21.15 -28.34
C PRO A 14 3.24 21.23 -27.88
N LEU A 15 3.66 20.37 -26.94
CA LEU A 15 5.06 20.33 -26.46
C LEU A 15 6.06 19.87 -27.55
N ASN A 16 5.72 18.82 -28.30
CA ASN A 16 6.57 18.33 -29.39
C ASN A 16 6.64 19.31 -30.58
N ILE A 17 5.57 20.06 -30.83
CA ILE A 17 5.54 21.10 -31.88
C ILE A 17 6.47 22.28 -31.50
N LEU A 18 6.54 22.65 -30.22
CA LEU A 18 7.41 23.73 -29.75
C LEU A 18 8.91 23.36 -29.81
N VAL A 19 9.25 22.11 -29.48
CA VAL A 19 10.63 21.59 -29.55
C VAL A 19 11.12 21.43 -30.99
N THR A 20 10.24 21.01 -31.92
CA THR A 20 10.61 20.89 -33.33
C THR A 20 10.76 22.25 -34.02
N SER A 21 9.96 23.26 -33.63
CA SER A 21 10.08 24.63 -34.12
C SER A 21 11.40 25.31 -33.72
N SER A 22 11.94 25.02 -32.54
CA SER A 22 13.22 25.62 -32.10
C SER A 22 14.41 25.04 -32.87
N HIS A 23 14.33 23.78 -33.32
CA HIS A 23 15.36 23.14 -34.12
C HIS A 23 15.36 23.62 -35.58
N ALA A 24 14.21 24.05 -36.10
CA ALA A 24 14.07 24.50 -37.49
C ALA A 24 14.70 25.88 -37.77
N HIS A 25 14.95 26.71 -36.75
CA HIS A 25 15.50 28.07 -36.92
C HIS A 25 17.03 28.16 -36.80
N ASN A 26 17.74 27.03 -36.61
CA ASN A 26 19.19 26.95 -36.61
C ASN A 26 19.73 26.59 -38.01
N LYS A 27 19.64 27.52 -38.96
CA LYS A 27 20.41 27.46 -40.21
C LYS A 27 20.90 28.86 -40.59
N ASN A 28 22.02 29.30 -40.03
CA ASN A 28 22.78 30.43 -40.58
C ASN A 28 24.18 30.01 -41.03
N LYS A 29 24.45 30.23 -42.32
CA LYS A 29 25.71 29.98 -43.04
C LYS A 29 26.71 31.10 -42.70
N PRO A 30 28.03 30.86 -42.58
CA PRO A 30 28.98 31.95 -42.33
C PRO A 30 29.37 32.62 -43.65
N SER A 31 28.98 33.87 -43.86
CA SER A 31 29.51 34.74 -44.91
C SER A 31 30.28 35.92 -44.31
N ILE A 32 31.43 36.20 -44.91
CA ILE A 32 32.57 36.97 -44.40
C ILE A 32 32.45 38.48 -44.73
N THR A 33 32.92 39.32 -43.79
CA THR A 33 33.47 40.71 -43.89
C THR A 33 32.57 41.91 -44.26
N SER A 34 32.50 42.90 -43.36
CA SER A 34 33.13 44.24 -43.51
C SER A 34 32.83 45.17 -42.31
N HIS A 35 33.80 46.03 -41.98
CA HIS A 35 33.91 46.86 -40.78
C HIS A 35 32.95 48.06 -40.76
N HIS A 36 31.98 48.05 -39.83
CA HIS A 36 31.64 49.14 -38.89
C HIS A 36 30.35 48.74 -38.15
N THR A 37 30.45 48.20 -36.94
CA THR A 37 29.28 47.85 -36.12
C THR A 37 29.04 48.92 -35.05
N PRO A 38 27.87 49.59 -35.05
CA PRO A 38 27.46 50.42 -33.93
C PRO A 38 27.43 49.56 -32.66
N ARG A 39 27.94 50.09 -31.55
CA ARG A 39 27.92 49.48 -30.20
C ARG A 39 26.50 49.18 -29.64
N TYR A 40 25.46 49.30 -30.46
CA TYR A 40 24.05 49.13 -30.13
C TYR A 40 23.53 47.71 -30.39
N THR A 41 24.10 46.94 -31.33
CA THR A 41 23.65 45.55 -31.60
C THR A 41 24.03 44.58 -30.48
N SER A 42 25.15 44.81 -29.78
CA SER A 42 25.60 44.01 -28.64
C SER A 42 24.72 44.17 -27.39
N ARG A 43 24.19 45.37 -27.12
CA ARG A 43 23.29 45.59 -25.97
C ARG A 43 21.94 44.91 -26.17
N VAL A 44 21.35 45.03 -27.36
CA VAL A 44 20.05 44.42 -27.68
C VAL A 44 20.12 42.88 -27.64
N LEU A 45 21.22 42.28 -28.13
CA LEU A 45 21.47 40.84 -28.01
C LEU A 45 21.64 40.38 -26.55
N SER A 46 22.30 41.17 -25.70
CA SER A 46 22.46 40.86 -24.27
C SER A 46 21.12 40.92 -23.52
N GLU A 47 20.25 41.86 -23.86
CA GLU A 47 18.92 41.98 -23.27
C GLU A 47 17.97 40.87 -23.75
N LEU A 48 17.96 40.53 -25.04
CA LEU A 48 17.20 39.38 -25.55
C LEU A 48 17.68 38.04 -24.97
N ALA A 49 18.99 37.86 -24.79
CA ALA A 49 19.53 36.66 -24.14
C ALA A 49 19.07 36.55 -22.67
N SER A 50 18.99 37.68 -21.96
CA SER A 50 18.54 37.74 -20.56
C SER A 50 17.04 37.44 -20.43
N ILE A 51 16.22 37.94 -21.37
CA ILE A 51 14.77 37.66 -21.45
C ILE A 51 14.52 36.20 -21.84
N GLY A 52 15.29 35.67 -22.79
CA GLY A 52 15.23 34.25 -23.17
C GLY A 52 15.60 33.31 -22.01
N ALA A 53 16.65 33.64 -21.25
CA ALA A 53 17.07 32.86 -20.09
C ALA A 53 16.03 32.85 -18.96
N THR A 54 15.40 33.99 -18.69
CA THR A 54 14.33 34.10 -17.68
C THR A 54 13.05 33.39 -18.11
N ALA A 55 12.67 33.47 -19.38
CA ALA A 55 11.56 32.70 -19.93
C ALA A 55 11.81 31.18 -19.86
N LEU A 56 13.03 30.73 -20.18
CA LEU A 56 13.41 29.33 -20.08
C LEU A 56 13.41 28.84 -18.62
N TYR A 57 13.91 29.66 -17.69
CA TYR A 57 13.90 29.37 -16.26
C TYR A 57 12.48 29.20 -15.72
N THR A 58 11.55 30.10 -16.09
CA THR A 58 10.14 30.00 -15.65
C THR A 58 9.43 28.77 -16.22
N LEU A 59 9.73 28.38 -17.47
CA LEU A 59 9.24 27.13 -18.07
C LEU A 59 9.78 25.90 -17.34
N CYS A 60 11.09 25.85 -17.05
CA CYS A 60 11.71 24.75 -16.30
C CYS A 60 11.08 24.59 -14.91
N GLN A 61 10.78 25.71 -14.23
CA GLN A 61 10.10 25.71 -12.93
C GLN A 61 8.64 25.21 -13.04
N TRP A 62 7.93 25.60 -14.09
CA TRP A 62 6.57 25.14 -14.31
C TRP A 62 6.52 23.64 -14.65
N GLN A 63 7.46 23.17 -15.47
CA GLN A 63 7.58 21.76 -15.83
C GLN A 63 7.89 20.88 -14.61
N THR A 64 8.79 21.32 -13.72
CA THR A 64 9.07 20.60 -12.46
C THR A 64 7.87 20.58 -11.53
N LYS A 65 7.13 21.69 -11.40
CA LYS A 65 5.89 21.73 -10.61
C LYS A 65 4.81 20.82 -11.18
N ALA A 66 4.65 20.78 -12.50
CA ALA A 66 3.67 19.91 -13.16
C ALA A 66 4.01 18.42 -12.99
N ILE A 67 5.29 18.06 -13.09
CA ILE A 67 5.77 16.68 -12.84
C ILE A 67 5.59 16.31 -11.36
N ALA A 68 5.92 17.21 -10.43
CA ALA A 68 5.72 16.97 -9.00
C ALA A 68 4.24 16.70 -8.68
N ALA A 69 3.33 17.53 -9.19
CA ALA A 69 1.89 17.35 -9.01
C ALA A 69 1.37 16.03 -9.65
N ALA A 70 1.88 15.65 -10.82
CA ALA A 70 1.52 14.39 -11.47
C ALA A 70 2.02 13.17 -10.67
N THR A 71 3.22 13.24 -10.11
CA THR A 71 3.78 12.18 -9.25
C THR A 71 3.00 12.05 -7.94
N GLU A 72 2.64 13.16 -7.29
CA GLU A 72 1.82 13.15 -6.07
C GLU A 72 0.45 12.50 -6.34
N TYR A 73 -0.19 12.84 -7.47
CA TYR A 73 -1.45 12.23 -7.87
C TYR A 73 -1.31 10.72 -8.12
N ALA A 74 -0.26 10.31 -8.85
CA ALA A 74 -0.02 8.89 -9.14
C ALA A 74 0.27 8.07 -7.87
N LEU A 75 1.03 8.62 -6.92
CA LEU A 75 1.28 7.99 -5.62
C LEU A 75 0.00 7.90 -4.77
N ALA A 76 -0.84 8.94 -4.77
CA ALA A 76 -2.10 8.93 -4.02
C ALA A 76 -3.07 7.87 -4.56
N GLU A 77 -3.25 7.80 -5.88
CA GLU A 77 -4.09 6.78 -6.53
C GLU A 77 -3.50 5.37 -6.33
N GLY A 78 -2.19 5.20 -6.51
CA GLY A 78 -1.50 3.93 -6.27
C GLY A 78 -1.65 3.46 -4.83
N ALA A 79 -1.49 4.35 -3.85
CA ALA A 79 -1.67 4.04 -2.43
C ALA A 79 -3.12 3.64 -2.11
N ALA A 80 -4.12 4.30 -2.71
CA ALA A 80 -5.53 3.96 -2.51
C ALA A 80 -5.85 2.56 -3.07
N VAL A 81 -5.38 2.24 -4.27
CA VAL A 81 -5.54 0.91 -4.88
C VAL A 81 -4.79 -0.14 -4.06
N GLY A 82 -3.55 0.14 -3.68
CA GLY A 82 -2.72 -0.74 -2.87
C GLY A 82 -3.35 -1.08 -1.52
N LYS A 83 -3.91 -0.08 -0.83
CA LYS A 83 -4.63 -0.29 0.43
C LYS A 83 -5.82 -1.24 0.28
N ASN A 84 -6.64 -1.06 -0.76
CA ASN A 84 -7.80 -1.93 -0.99
C ASN A 84 -7.40 -3.39 -1.25
N ILE A 85 -6.30 -3.60 -1.97
CA ILE A 85 -5.74 -4.93 -2.23
C ILE A 85 -5.17 -5.53 -0.95
N GLY A 86 -4.38 -4.75 -0.21
CA GLY A 86 -3.82 -5.13 1.09
C GLY A 86 -4.90 -5.53 2.10
N ASP A 87 -5.99 -4.75 2.20
CA ASP A 87 -7.12 -5.05 3.08
C ASP A 87 -7.84 -6.35 2.67
N THR A 88 -8.01 -6.57 1.36
CA THR A 88 -8.67 -7.78 0.83
C THR A 88 -7.82 -9.03 1.11
N LEU A 89 -6.52 -8.97 0.82
CA LEU A 89 -5.58 -10.07 1.06
C LEU A 89 -5.40 -10.31 2.57
N GLY A 90 -5.31 -9.23 3.35
CA GLY A 90 -5.18 -9.28 4.80
C GLY A 90 -6.38 -9.95 5.45
N LYS A 91 -7.60 -9.56 5.06
CA LYS A 91 -8.84 -10.23 5.52
C LYS A 91 -8.81 -11.74 5.22
N LYS A 92 -8.49 -12.11 3.97
CA LYS A 92 -8.44 -13.52 3.57
C LYS A 92 -7.38 -14.28 4.37
N GLY A 93 -6.20 -13.70 4.56
CA GLY A 93 -5.11 -14.30 5.33
C GLY A 93 -5.48 -14.56 6.79
N VAL A 94 -6.10 -13.58 7.47
CA VAL A 94 -6.54 -13.75 8.86
C VAL A 94 -7.61 -14.84 8.96
N ILE A 95 -8.61 -14.85 8.08
CA ILE A 95 -9.63 -15.90 8.07
C ILE A 95 -9.03 -17.28 7.86
N SER A 96 -8.13 -17.44 6.88
CA SER A 96 -7.48 -18.72 6.63
C SER A 96 -6.59 -19.17 7.80
N GLY A 97 -5.88 -18.25 8.45
CA GLY A 97 -5.10 -18.56 9.65
C GLY A 97 -5.98 -19.03 10.81
N LEU A 98 -7.14 -18.40 11.01
CA LEU A 98 -8.09 -18.82 12.05
C LEU A 98 -8.70 -20.20 11.77
N GLN A 99 -9.03 -20.48 10.50
CA GLN A 99 -9.53 -21.80 10.10
C GLN A 99 -8.47 -22.90 10.22
N TYR A 100 -7.20 -22.56 10.00
CA TYR A 100 -6.10 -23.52 10.20
C TYR A 100 -6.01 -24.03 11.64
N PHE A 101 -6.39 -23.19 12.62
CA PHE A 101 -6.48 -23.57 14.03
C PHE A 101 -7.91 -23.96 14.44
N ASP A 102 -8.78 -24.25 13.47
CA ASP A 102 -10.17 -24.69 13.66
C ASP A 102 -11.02 -23.74 14.53
N VAL A 103 -10.70 -22.45 14.53
CA VAL A 103 -11.45 -21.46 15.32
C VAL A 103 -12.91 -21.37 14.86
N ASP A 104 -13.19 -21.62 13.58
CA ASP A 104 -14.54 -21.71 13.03
C ASP A 104 -15.33 -22.93 13.53
N VAL A 105 -14.65 -24.04 13.81
CA VAL A 105 -15.25 -25.27 14.35
C VAL A 105 -15.50 -25.14 15.85
N PHE A 106 -14.52 -24.61 16.58
CA PHE A 106 -14.56 -24.53 18.03
C PHE A 106 -15.35 -23.32 18.53
N PHE A 107 -15.24 -22.17 17.86
CA PHE A 107 -15.83 -20.89 18.25
C PHE A 107 -16.61 -20.22 17.11
N PRO A 108 -17.64 -20.90 16.55
CA PRO A 108 -18.35 -20.41 15.36
C PRO A 108 -19.01 -19.04 15.58
N LYS A 109 -19.42 -18.71 16.81
CA LYS A 109 -20.01 -17.42 17.12
C LYS A 109 -19.00 -16.28 17.00
N ILE A 110 -17.81 -16.43 17.60
CA ILE A 110 -16.73 -15.45 17.45
C ILE A 110 -16.30 -15.38 16.00
N PHE A 111 -16.05 -16.52 15.36
CA PHE A 111 -15.58 -16.56 13.97
C PHE A 111 -16.51 -15.80 13.01
N ASN A 112 -17.83 -15.99 13.13
CA ASN A 112 -18.81 -15.27 12.32
C ASN A 112 -18.95 -13.77 12.67
N SER A 113 -18.48 -13.36 13.86
CA SER A 113 -18.43 -11.96 14.28
C SER A 113 -17.22 -11.22 13.69
N ILE A 114 -16.14 -11.95 13.37
CA ILE A 114 -14.92 -11.39 12.81
C ILE A 114 -15.20 -10.89 11.38
N GLY A 115 -15.03 -9.59 11.21
CA GLY A 115 -15.29 -8.83 10.00
C GLY A 115 -16.66 -8.23 9.86
N ASN A 116 -17.56 -8.54 10.78
CA ASN A 116 -18.86 -7.89 10.87
C ASN A 116 -18.84 -6.89 12.03
N ALA A 117 -18.63 -7.39 13.25
CA ALA A 117 -18.51 -6.56 14.46
C ALA A 117 -17.06 -6.39 14.92
N ILE A 118 -16.20 -7.39 14.72
CA ILE A 118 -14.78 -7.34 15.14
C ILE A 118 -13.88 -7.11 13.92
N PRO A 119 -13.10 -6.02 13.83
CA PRO A 119 -12.21 -5.81 12.69
C PRO A 119 -11.12 -6.89 12.57
N TYR A 120 -10.83 -7.36 11.34
CA TYR A 120 -9.84 -8.41 11.08
C TYR A 120 -8.42 -8.07 11.54
N TYR A 121 -8.07 -6.79 11.56
CA TYR A 121 -6.76 -6.29 11.97
C TYR A 121 -6.63 -6.13 13.49
N ASP A 122 -7.72 -6.24 14.24
CA ASP A 122 -7.71 -6.07 15.70
C ASP A 122 -7.39 -7.39 16.41
N ALA A 123 -6.12 -7.78 16.32
CA ALA A 123 -5.61 -9.00 16.94
C ALA A 123 -5.90 -9.07 18.45
N LYS A 124 -5.89 -7.90 19.12
CA LYS A 124 -6.13 -7.82 20.57
C LYS A 124 -7.57 -8.22 20.88
N THR A 125 -8.53 -7.64 20.18
CA THR A 125 -9.96 -7.93 20.41
C THR A 125 -10.31 -9.36 19.99
N ILE A 126 -9.79 -9.83 18.85
CA ILE A 126 -9.99 -11.22 18.40
C ILE A 126 -9.43 -12.20 19.43
N GLY A 127 -8.16 -12.04 19.83
CA GLY A 127 -7.51 -12.93 20.78
C GLY A 127 -8.15 -12.90 22.16
N ALA A 128 -8.64 -11.74 22.62
CA ALA A 128 -9.38 -11.62 23.87
C ALA A 128 -10.72 -12.38 23.82
N ALA A 129 -11.50 -12.20 22.74
CA ALA A 129 -12.81 -12.83 22.59
C ALA A 129 -12.70 -14.37 22.53
N ILE A 130 -11.73 -14.90 21.77
CA ILE A 130 -11.49 -16.35 21.70
C ILE A 130 -11.04 -16.89 23.06
N ALA A 131 -10.11 -16.20 23.74
CA ALA A 131 -9.63 -16.64 25.05
C ALA A 131 -10.75 -16.63 26.12
N GLU A 132 -11.67 -15.67 26.05
CA GLU A 132 -12.82 -15.59 26.96
C GLU A 132 -13.83 -16.71 26.68
N GLU A 133 -14.24 -16.91 25.43
CA GLU A 133 -15.17 -17.99 25.08
C GLU A 133 -14.55 -19.36 25.37
N HIS A 134 -13.25 -19.53 25.13
CA HIS A 134 -12.49 -20.71 25.56
C HIS A 134 -12.59 -20.94 27.07
N ALA A 135 -12.31 -19.91 27.89
CA ALA A 135 -12.38 -20.03 29.35
C ALA A 135 -13.79 -20.43 29.83
N GLN A 136 -14.83 -19.86 29.22
CA GLN A 136 -16.23 -20.22 29.52
C GLN A 136 -16.52 -21.68 29.15
N ASN A 137 -16.10 -22.11 27.95
CA ASN A 137 -16.32 -23.48 27.49
C ASN A 137 -15.60 -24.47 28.40
N CYS A 138 -14.32 -24.24 28.73
CA CYS A 138 -13.52 -25.11 29.59
C CYS A 138 -14.04 -25.20 31.04
N ALA A 139 -14.79 -24.20 31.52
CA ALA A 139 -15.45 -24.27 32.82
C ALA A 139 -16.66 -25.24 32.83
N LEU A 140 -17.21 -25.60 31.65
CA LEU A 140 -18.44 -26.40 31.49
C LEU A 140 -18.14 -27.90 31.28
N VAL A 141 -17.38 -28.51 32.21
CA VAL A 141 -16.77 -29.85 32.12
C VAL A 141 -17.72 -30.98 31.70
N SER A 142 -19.02 -30.91 32.02
CA SER A 142 -20.01 -31.96 31.74
C SER A 142 -20.90 -31.71 30.51
N THR A 143 -20.54 -30.75 29.66
CA THR A 143 -21.31 -30.40 28.46
C THR A 143 -20.55 -30.73 27.17
N ASN A 144 -21.28 -30.94 26.08
CA ASN A 144 -20.69 -31.05 24.73
C ASN A 144 -19.86 -29.80 24.36
N VAL A 145 -20.11 -28.66 25.00
CA VAL A 145 -19.36 -27.42 24.82
C VAL A 145 -18.03 -27.47 25.56
N GLY A 146 -18.00 -27.96 26.80
CA GLY A 146 -16.75 -28.13 27.54
C GLY A 146 -15.87 -29.27 27.02
N ALA A 147 -16.47 -30.30 26.43
CA ALA A 147 -15.74 -31.36 25.73
C ALA A 147 -14.87 -30.83 24.56
N LYS A 148 -15.19 -29.64 24.02
CA LYS A 148 -14.40 -28.98 22.97
C LYS A 148 -13.11 -28.31 23.47
N CYS A 149 -12.96 -28.14 24.78
CA CYS A 149 -11.77 -27.50 25.38
C CYS A 149 -10.51 -28.31 25.07
N TYR A 150 -10.50 -29.60 25.41
CA TYR A 150 -9.31 -30.44 25.25
C TYR A 150 -8.84 -30.58 23.79
N PRO A 151 -9.71 -30.87 22.80
CA PRO A 151 -9.29 -30.94 21.40
C PRO A 151 -8.70 -29.62 20.89
N PHE A 152 -9.24 -28.48 21.31
CA PHE A 152 -8.69 -27.18 20.93
C PHE A 152 -7.32 -26.94 21.57
N GLU A 153 -7.16 -27.22 22.87
CA GLU A 153 -5.86 -27.10 23.55
C GLU A 153 -4.80 -28.05 22.95
N VAL A 154 -5.20 -29.24 22.49
CA VAL A 154 -4.31 -30.14 21.72
C VAL A 154 -3.95 -29.53 20.36
N ASN A 155 -4.92 -28.94 19.64
CA ASN A 155 -4.66 -28.28 18.35
C ASN A 155 -3.68 -27.11 18.49
N LEU A 156 -3.70 -26.43 19.64
CA LEU A 156 -2.78 -25.35 19.96
C LEU A 156 -1.42 -25.83 20.51
N GLY A 157 -1.25 -27.15 20.70
CA GLY A 157 -0.04 -27.73 21.30
C GLY A 157 0.12 -27.43 22.79
N ILE A 158 -0.95 -27.05 23.49
CA ILE A 158 -0.95 -26.79 24.93
C ILE A 158 -1.04 -28.10 25.73
N ARG A 159 -1.72 -29.09 25.16
CA ARG A 159 -1.83 -30.44 25.72
C ARG A 159 -1.31 -31.48 24.78
N GLU A 160 -0.78 -32.55 25.36
CA GLU A 160 -0.40 -33.75 24.61
C GLU A 160 -1.65 -34.57 24.25
N ALA A 161 -1.67 -35.11 23.03
CA ALA A 161 -2.89 -35.66 22.42
C ALA A 161 -3.38 -36.99 23.03
N LEU A 162 -2.50 -37.72 23.73
CA LEU A 162 -2.78 -39.07 24.21
C LEU A 162 -3.04 -39.11 25.72
N THR A 163 -2.21 -38.41 26.49
CA THR A 163 -2.26 -38.37 27.96
C THR A 163 -3.09 -37.20 28.48
N PHE A 164 -3.39 -36.20 27.64
CA PHE A 164 -4.03 -34.94 28.01
C PHE A 164 -3.23 -34.12 29.05
N GLU A 165 -1.97 -34.47 29.27
CA GLU A 165 -1.08 -33.71 30.14
C GLU A 165 -0.86 -32.31 29.57
N GLN A 166 -0.88 -31.32 30.47
CA GLN A 166 -0.58 -29.94 30.11
C GLN A 166 0.94 -29.79 29.97
N THR A 167 1.39 -29.73 28.72
CA THR A 167 2.81 -29.60 28.36
C THR A 167 3.16 -28.17 27.96
N GLY A 168 2.16 -27.37 27.58
CA GLY A 168 2.31 -25.99 27.13
C GLY A 168 1.82 -24.92 28.12
N PRO A 169 1.98 -23.64 27.74
CA PRO A 169 1.61 -22.50 28.58
C PRO A 169 0.09 -22.39 28.79
N PRO A 170 -0.37 -21.53 29.73
CA PRO A 170 -1.79 -21.28 29.94
C PRO A 170 -2.49 -20.80 28.65
N ALA A 171 -3.63 -21.42 28.33
CA ALA A 171 -4.33 -21.22 27.05
C ALA A 171 -4.67 -19.76 26.77
N SER A 172 -5.11 -19.00 27.79
CA SER A 172 -5.53 -17.61 27.61
C SER A 172 -4.42 -16.71 27.07
N GLY A 173 -3.18 -16.88 27.55
CA GLY A 173 -2.02 -16.14 27.07
C GLY A 173 -1.57 -16.62 25.68
N HIS A 174 -1.54 -17.93 25.49
CA HIS A 174 -1.11 -18.55 24.24
C HIS A 174 -2.02 -18.20 23.06
N ILE A 175 -3.35 -18.25 23.25
CA ILE A 175 -4.35 -17.85 22.25
C ILE A 175 -4.08 -16.40 21.80
N ARG A 176 -3.87 -15.49 22.74
CA ARG A 176 -3.64 -14.07 22.43
C ARG A 176 -2.38 -13.86 21.61
N GLU A 177 -1.27 -14.50 21.97
CA GLU A 177 -0.01 -14.39 21.23
C GLU A 177 -0.09 -15.08 19.87
N LEU A 178 -0.78 -16.22 19.75
CA LEU A 178 -1.03 -16.88 18.47
C LEU A 178 -1.78 -15.97 17.50
N ILE A 179 -2.91 -15.38 17.93
CA ILE A 179 -3.70 -14.48 17.08
C ILE A 179 -2.89 -13.25 16.67
N LYS A 180 -2.12 -12.69 17.61
CA LYS A 180 -1.21 -11.57 17.34
C LYS A 180 -0.14 -11.94 16.32
N GLY A 181 0.41 -13.15 16.38
CA GLY A 181 1.32 -13.70 15.38
C GLY A 181 0.66 -13.79 14.00
N ILE A 182 -0.50 -14.46 13.91
CA ILE A 182 -1.25 -14.62 12.65
C ILE A 182 -1.54 -13.27 12.00
N VAL A 183 -2.15 -12.33 12.74
CA VAL A 183 -2.50 -11.01 12.21
C VAL A 183 -1.23 -10.23 11.84
N GLY A 184 -0.18 -10.32 12.66
CA GLY A 184 1.10 -9.66 12.39
C GLY A 184 1.79 -10.16 11.12
N ASP A 185 1.83 -11.47 10.91
CA ASP A 185 2.48 -12.07 9.74
C ASP A 185 1.66 -11.86 8.47
N VAL A 186 0.33 -11.94 8.56
CA VAL A 186 -0.55 -11.56 7.45
C VAL A 186 -0.37 -10.10 7.08
N LYS A 187 -0.24 -9.20 8.05
CA LYS A 187 0.03 -7.78 7.79
C LYS A 187 1.36 -7.58 7.05
N LYS A 188 2.45 -8.19 7.52
CA LYS A 188 3.75 -8.12 6.83
C LYS A 188 3.67 -8.62 5.40
N ALA A 189 2.96 -9.74 5.17
CA ALA A 189 2.78 -10.30 3.84
C ALA A 189 1.94 -9.38 2.93
N ALA A 190 0.87 -8.78 3.46
CA ALA A 190 0.02 -7.84 2.72
C ALA A 190 0.78 -6.55 2.37
N ASP A 191 1.56 -6.01 3.29
CA ASP A 191 2.39 -4.82 3.07
C ASP A 191 3.45 -5.08 1.99
N ALA A 192 4.11 -6.24 2.02
CA ALA A 192 5.09 -6.65 1.01
C ALA A 192 4.48 -6.77 -0.39
N ARG A 193 3.28 -7.39 -0.51
CA ARG A 193 2.55 -7.51 -1.78
C ARG A 193 2.04 -6.17 -2.29
N THR A 194 1.70 -5.25 -1.40
CA THR A 194 1.28 -3.90 -1.78
C THR A 194 2.45 -3.11 -2.35
N ALA A 195 3.65 -3.26 -1.78
CA ALA A 195 4.87 -2.63 -2.29
C ALA A 195 5.24 -3.11 -3.70
N GLU A 196 5.05 -4.40 -4.02
CA GLU A 196 5.28 -4.95 -5.37
C GLU A 196 4.39 -4.31 -6.46
N LEU A 197 3.23 -3.78 -6.10
CA LEU A 197 2.27 -3.19 -7.06
C LEU A 197 2.45 -1.68 -7.28
N LEU A 198 3.34 -1.06 -6.50
CA LEU A 198 3.66 0.37 -6.59
C LEU A 198 4.90 0.63 -7.48
N PHE A 199 5.53 -0.41 -8.02
CA PHE A 199 6.69 -0.36 -8.93
C PHE A 199 6.39 -1.11 -10.23
#